data_AF-L8H520-F1
#
_entry.id   AF-L8H520-F1
#
_cell.length_a   1.000
_cell.length_b   1.000
_cell.length_c   1.000
_cell.angle_alpha   90.00
_cell.angle_beta   90.00
_cell.angle_gamma   90.00
#
_symmetry.space_group_name_H-M   'P 1'
#
loop_
_entity.id
_entity.type
_entity.pdbx_description
1 polymer ?
#
loop_
_entity_poly.entity_id
_entity_poly.type
_entity_poly.pdbx_seq_one_letter_code
_entity_poly.pdbx_strand_id
1 'polypeptide(L)'
;MRCGRCTSVLLLPNKATLCHRPITLHKSRGGENAEQETLDWHWEVATMWEFENMGFSNTLSLGRPAKYLTCADCEQDVLGVHFLDETKLYVAASRVDYST
;
A
#
# COMPACT_ATOMS: atom_id res chain seq x y z
N MET A 1 -1.23 12.25 -3.63
CA MET A 1 -0.59 11.31 -2.68
C MET A 1 0.77 10.92 -3.23
N ARG A 2 1.81 11.09 -2.43
CA ARG A 2 3.22 10.87 -2.82
C ARG A 2 3.89 9.84 -1.92
N CYS A 3 5.00 9.29 -2.39
CA CYS A 3 5.85 8.45 -1.56
C CYS A 3 6.46 9.28 -0.42
N GLY A 4 6.47 8.77 0.81
CA GLY A 4 7.12 9.43 1.95
C GLY A 4 8.66 9.39 1.93
N ARG A 5 9.27 8.69 0.96
CA ARG A 5 10.74 8.48 0.85
C ARG A 5 11.37 9.14 -0.37
N CYS A 6 10.61 9.35 -1.43
CA CYS A 6 11.10 9.94 -2.67
C CYS A 6 10.04 10.86 -3.27
N THR A 7 10.33 11.45 -4.43
CA THR A 7 9.42 12.39 -5.09
C THR A 7 8.35 11.71 -5.94
N SER A 8 8.16 10.40 -5.86
CA SER A 8 7.19 9.67 -6.70
C SER A 8 5.75 10.04 -6.38
N VAL A 9 4.95 10.26 -7.43
CA VAL A 9 3.49 10.39 -7.30
C VAL A 9 2.89 9.00 -7.32
N LEU A 10 2.17 8.63 -6.26
CA LEU A 10 1.54 7.32 -6.13
C LEU A 10 0.11 7.33 -6.67
N LEU A 11 -0.65 8.37 -6.32
CA LEU A 11 -2.06 8.48 -6.63
C LEU A 11 -2.46 9.96 -6.79
N LEU A 12 -3.22 10.26 -7.84
CA LEU A 12 -3.81 11.56 -8.09
C LEU A 12 -4.98 11.86 -7.12
N PRO A 13 -5.38 13.14 -6.96
CA PRO A 13 -6.54 13.51 -6.15
C PRO A 13 -7.83 12.80 -6.59
N ASN A 14 -8.73 12.55 -5.64
CA ASN A 14 -10.07 11.98 -5.85
C ASN A 14 -10.10 10.55 -6.45
N LYS A 15 -9.00 9.81 -6.38
CA LYS A 15 -8.92 8.41 -6.84
C LYS A 15 -9.07 7.35 -5.73
N ALA A 16 -9.28 7.79 -4.49
CA ALA A 16 -9.45 6.91 -3.35
C ALA A 16 -10.48 7.46 -2.37
N THR A 17 -11.05 6.55 -1.57
CA THR A 17 -11.93 6.89 -0.45
C THR A 17 -11.26 6.47 0.87
N LEU A 18 -11.29 7.35 1.87
CA LEU A 18 -10.76 7.02 3.19
C LEU A 18 -11.68 6.00 3.88
N CYS A 19 -11.11 4.94 4.45
CA CYS A 19 -11.83 3.92 5.18
C CYS A 19 -11.13 3.57 6.49
N HIS A 20 -11.93 3.20 7.50
CA HIS A 20 -11.45 2.60 8.73
C HIS A 20 -11.50 1.08 8.59
N ARG A 21 -10.34 0.45 8.47
CA ARG A 21 -10.18 -1.00 8.35
C ARG A 21 -8.82 -1.40 8.92
N PRO A 22 -8.77 -1.99 10.12
CA PRO A 22 -7.52 -2.48 10.69
C PRO A 22 -6.88 -3.54 9.78
N ILE A 23 -5.66 -3.29 9.33
CA ILE A 23 -4.88 -4.21 8.48
C ILE A 23 -3.46 -4.31 9.04
N THR A 24 -2.99 -5.54 9.24
CA THR A 24 -1.61 -5.81 9.66
C THR A 24 -0.70 -5.92 8.44
N LEU A 25 0.34 -5.08 8.38
CA LEU A 25 1.31 -5.02 7.29
C LEU A 25 2.74 -5.11 7.84
N HIS A 26 3.65 -5.63 7.02
CA HIS A 26 5.08 -5.50 7.30
C HIS A 26 5.47 -4.01 7.26
N LYS A 27 6.37 -3.57 8.14
CA LYS A 27 6.89 -2.19 8.14
C LYS A 27 7.75 -1.90 6.92
N SER A 28 8.49 -2.90 6.43
CA SER A 28 9.34 -2.82 5.25
C SER A 28 9.27 -4.13 4.45
N ARG A 29 9.95 -4.18 3.30
CA ARG A 29 10.17 -5.43 2.56
C ARG A 29 11.18 -6.31 3.30
N GLY A 30 10.77 -6.90 4.42
CA GLY A 30 11.45 -8.03 5.04
C GLY A 30 10.75 -9.34 4.66
N GLY A 31 11.49 -10.44 4.66
CA GLY A 31 10.93 -11.79 4.54
C GLY A 31 10.07 -12.17 5.75
N GLU A 32 9.98 -13.45 6.07
CA GLU A 32 9.09 -13.98 7.13
C GLU A 32 9.30 -13.36 8.52
N ASN A 33 10.47 -12.78 8.79
CA ASN A 33 10.81 -12.12 10.06
C ASN A 33 10.66 -10.59 10.04
N ALA A 34 9.97 -10.03 9.04
CA ALA A 34 9.73 -8.59 9.00
C ALA A 34 8.86 -8.16 10.19
N GLU A 35 9.23 -7.05 10.81
CA GLU A 35 8.39 -6.45 11.83
C GLU A 35 7.03 -6.05 11.23
N GLN A 36 5.95 -6.39 11.94
CA GLN A 36 4.58 -6.11 11.53
C GLN A 36 3.95 -5.05 12.42
N GLU A 37 3.02 -4.28 11.85
CA GLU A 37 2.18 -3.35 12.59
C GLU A 37 0.76 -3.35 12.03
N THR A 38 -0.22 -3.07 12.87
CA THR A 38 -1.62 -2.87 12.47
C THR A 38 -1.88 -1.39 12.27
N LEU A 39 -2.44 -1.06 11.11
CA LEU A 39 -2.81 0.30 10.73
C LEU A 39 -4.33 0.36 10.60
N ASP A 40 -4.96 1.43 11.10
CA ASP A 40 -6.43 1.51 11.15
C ASP A 40 -7.04 2.19 9.91
N TRP A 41 -6.32 3.15 9.33
CA TRP A 41 -6.84 4.03 8.29
C TRP A 41 -6.16 3.79 6.95
N HIS A 42 -6.99 3.59 5.93
CA HIS A 42 -6.53 3.28 4.58
C HIS A 42 -7.28 4.08 3.53
N TRP A 43 -6.57 4.41 2.45
CA TRP A 43 -7.16 4.81 1.20
C TRP A 43 -7.54 3.58 0.40
N GLU A 44 -8.85 3.40 0.24
CA GLU A 44 -9.43 2.38 -0.60
C GLU A 44 -9.41 2.84 -2.06
N VAL A 45 -8.74 2.08 -2.91
CA VAL A 45 -8.59 2.33 -4.35
C VAL A 45 -9.33 1.24 -5.11
N ALA A 46 -10.17 1.64 -6.07
CA ALA A 46 -11.08 0.72 -6.76
C ALA A 46 -10.34 -0.31 -7.62
N THR A 47 -9.22 0.07 -8.24
CA THR A 47 -8.46 -0.78 -9.15
C THR A 47 -7.01 -0.34 -9.25
N MET A 48 -6.12 -1.27 -9.62
CA MET A 48 -4.69 -1.01 -9.81
C MET A 48 -4.39 0.06 -10.86
N TRP A 49 -5.31 0.30 -11.81
CA TRP A 49 -5.13 1.28 -12.89
C TRP A 49 -5.25 2.74 -12.43
N GLU A 50 -5.69 2.98 -11.20
CA GLU A 50 -5.78 4.34 -10.64
C GLU A 50 -4.42 4.86 -10.14
N PHE A 51 -3.43 3.98 -9.98
CA PHE A 51 -2.10 4.35 -9.50
C PHE A 51 -1.22 4.89 -10.63
N GLU A 52 -0.39 5.87 -10.28
CA GLU A 52 0.61 6.44 -11.19
C GLU A 52 1.91 5.63 -11.15
N ASN A 53 2.52 5.49 -9.96
CA ASN A 53 3.83 4.82 -9.78
C ASN A 53 3.81 3.85 -8.58
N MET A 54 2.84 2.92 -8.57
CA MET A 54 2.72 1.89 -7.54
C MET A 54 3.26 0.54 -8.03
N GLY A 55 4.21 -0.01 -7.28
CA GLY A 55 4.74 -1.37 -7.44
C GLY A 55 3.93 -2.39 -6.65
N PHE A 56 4.03 -3.65 -7.07
CA PHE A 56 3.37 -4.79 -6.44
C PHE A 56 4.40 -5.88 -6.14
N SER A 57 4.38 -6.43 -4.93
CA SER A 57 5.25 -7.55 -4.59
C SER A 57 4.85 -8.85 -5.30
N ASN A 58 5.72 -9.86 -5.16
CA ASN A 58 5.29 -11.24 -5.34
C ASN A 58 4.15 -11.58 -4.39
N THR A 59 3.36 -12.59 -4.76
CA THR A 59 2.28 -13.08 -3.91
C THR A 59 2.84 -13.64 -2.62
N LEU A 60 2.29 -13.19 -1.50
CA LEU A 60 2.57 -13.69 -0.17
C LEU A 60 1.44 -14.65 0.22
N SER A 61 1.82 -15.84 0.66
CA SER A 61 0.90 -16.91 1.06
C SER A 61 1.00 -17.17 2.56
N LEU A 62 0.92 -16.10 3.36
CA LEU A 62 0.92 -16.17 4.83
C LEU A 62 -0.47 -15.77 5.34
N GLY A 63 -1.33 -16.77 5.59
CA GLY A 63 -2.70 -16.58 6.07
C GLY A 63 -3.72 -16.24 4.99
N ARG A 64 -3.53 -15.11 4.28
CA ARG A 64 -4.42 -14.67 3.19
C ARG A 64 -3.59 -14.27 1.96
N PRO A 65 -3.85 -14.85 0.78
CA PRO A 65 -3.11 -14.49 -0.44
C PRO A 65 -3.17 -13.00 -0.72
N ALA A 66 -2.01 -12.35 -0.75
CA ALA A 66 -1.92 -10.90 -0.88
C ALA A 66 -0.67 -10.47 -1.63
N LYS A 67 -0.72 -9.25 -2.18
CA LYS A 67 0.43 -8.53 -2.71
C LYS A 67 0.60 -7.23 -1.94
N TYR A 68 1.81 -6.94 -1.51
CA TYR A 68 2.12 -5.63 -0.94
C TYR A 68 2.26 -4.58 -2.04
N LEU A 69 1.78 -3.39 -1.72
CA LEU A 69 1.93 -2.20 -2.54
C LEU A 69 3.20 -1.49 -2.10
N THR A 70 4.04 -1.07 -3.05
CA THR A 70 5.31 -0.38 -2.79
C THR A 70 5.44 0.82 -3.72
N CYS A 71 6.30 1.78 -3.42
CA CYS A 71 6.64 2.78 -4.43
C CYS A 71 7.41 2.10 -5.58
N ALA A 72 7.01 2.35 -6.83
CA ALA A 72 7.68 1.77 -7.99
C ALA A 72 9.11 2.31 -8.21
N ASP A 73 9.39 3.53 -7.72
CA ASP A 73 10.69 4.18 -7.96
C ASP A 73 11.75 3.80 -6.92
N CYS A 74 11.37 3.73 -5.64
CA CYS A 74 12.34 3.48 -4.55
C CYS A 74 12.23 2.09 -3.93
N GLU A 75 11.08 1.41 -4.07
CA GLU A 75 10.81 0.07 -3.56
C GLU A 75 11.12 -0.19 -2.06
N GLN A 76 11.27 0.87 -1.24
CA GLN A 76 11.82 0.73 0.12
C GLN A 76 10.80 0.22 1.15
N ASP A 77 9.57 0.71 1.08
CA ASP A 77 8.56 0.48 2.11
C ASP A 77 7.34 -0.25 1.55
N VAL A 78 6.68 -1.02 2.42
CA VAL A 78 5.33 -1.51 2.17
C VAL A 78 4.38 -0.35 2.44
N LEU A 79 3.66 0.10 1.43
CA LEU A 79 2.73 1.22 1.53
C LEU A 79 1.29 0.75 1.75
N GLY A 80 1.00 -0.51 1.44
CA GLY A 80 -0.34 -1.04 1.47
C GLY A 80 -0.42 -2.49 1.05
N VAL A 81 -1.64 -2.96 0.79
CA VAL A 81 -1.91 -4.34 0.38
C VAL A 81 -3.06 -4.42 -0.62
N HIS A 82 -2.93 -5.40 -1.52
CA HIS A 82 -4.01 -5.94 -2.32
C HIS A 82 -4.24 -7.40 -1.91
N PHE A 83 -5.39 -7.67 -1.30
CA PHE A 83 -5.81 -9.05 -1.02
C PHE A 83 -6.39 -9.65 -2.31
N LEU A 84 -5.93 -10.83 -2.71
CA LEU A 84 -6.23 -11.38 -4.04
C LEU A 84 -7.67 -11.89 -4.19
N ASP A 85 -8.39 -12.02 -3.10
CA ASP A 85 -9.83 -12.30 -3.03
C ASP A 85 -10.69 -11.02 -3.00
N GLU A 86 -10.08 -9.84 -3.05
CA GLU A 86 -10.76 -8.55 -3.16
C GLU A 86 -10.36 -7.82 -4.44
N THR A 87 -11.29 -7.03 -5.00
CA THR A 87 -10.99 -6.14 -6.13
C THR A 87 -10.25 -4.88 -5.68
N LYS A 88 -10.55 -4.42 -4.46
CA LYS A 88 -10.07 -3.15 -3.94
C LYS A 88 -8.68 -3.27 -3.34
N LEU A 89 -7.96 -2.16 -3.35
CA LEU A 89 -6.59 -2.03 -2.86
C LEU A 89 -6.57 -1.03 -1.71
N TYR A 90 -5.72 -1.27 -0.71
CA TYR A 90 -5.67 -0.47 0.51
C TYR A 90 -4.28 0.11 0.69
N VAL A 91 -4.17 1.44 0.64
CA VAL A 91 -2.93 2.16 0.93
C VAL A 91 -3.01 2.75 2.33
N ALA A 92 -2.04 2.46 3.18
CA ALA A 92 -2.03 2.97 4.55
C ALA A 92 -1.88 4.49 4.58
N ALA A 93 -2.85 5.17 5.20
CA ALA A 93 -2.91 6.64 5.19
C ALA A 93 -1.71 7.28 5.92
N SER A 94 -1.11 6.57 6.88
CA SER A 94 0.07 7.03 7.64
C SER A 94 1.41 6.82 6.92
N ARG A 95 1.44 6.08 5.80
CA ARG A 95 2.67 5.71 5.09
C ARG A 95 2.91 6.50 3.79
N VAL A 96 2.10 7.53 3.55
CA VAL A 96 2.17 8.36 2.34
C VAL A 96 2.26 9.84 2.71
N ASP A 97 2.77 10.63 1.78
CA ASP A 97 2.84 12.08 1.91
C ASP A 97 1.70 12.77 1.14
N TYR A 98 1.20 13.87 1.72
CA TYR A 98 0.11 14.68 1.20
C TYR A 98 0.56 16.08 0.78
N SER A 99 1.85 16.38 0.89
CA SER A 99 2.38 17.68 0.44
C SER A 99 2.17 17.88 -1.06
N THR A 100 1.98 19.15 -1.43
CA THR A 100 1.75 19.63 -2.80
C THR A 100 3.06 19.80 -3.55
#